data_AF-A0A7Y4CJK6-F1
#
_entry.id   AF-A0A7Y4CJK6-F1
#
_cell.length_a   1.000
_cell.length_b   1.000
_cell.length_c   1.000
_cell.angle_alpha   90.00
_cell.angle_beta   90.00
_cell.angle_gamma   90.00
#
_symmetry.space_group_name_H-M   'P 1'
#
loop_
_entity.id
_entity.type
_entity.pdbx_description
1 polymer ?
#
loop_
_entity_poly.entity_id
_entity_poly.type
_entity_poly.pdbx_seq_one_letter_code
_entity_poly.pdbx_strand_id
1 'polypeptide(L)'
;MKQPLDLSPVITPDAPTWWPLAWGWWAVIVTSIILIALVFFIVRRRKNNQQAKQEALSYFTNSQSSDRLSPSEAQRILRQAALSYFPREKVAGLAGDDWLKFLDAQLKKPLFVEKQAHWQQSLYQDPTSMNEEQHKVQQQLVTDCETWIRKALPPKRGRYE
;
A
#
# COMPACT_ATOMS: atom_id res chain seq x y z
N MET A 1 -63.39 -69.29 -23.68
CA MET A 1 -63.27 -67.98 -23.01
C MET A 1 -62.01 -68.00 -22.19
N LYS A 2 -60.98 -67.24 -22.56
CA LYS A 2 -59.78 -67.04 -21.74
C LYS A 2 -59.52 -65.54 -21.73
N GLN A 3 -59.89 -64.87 -20.63
CA GLN A 3 -59.53 -63.48 -20.41
C GLN A 3 -58.02 -63.45 -20.08
N PRO A 4 -57.19 -62.67 -20.80
CA PRO A 4 -55.82 -62.47 -20.37
C PRO A 4 -55.83 -61.69 -19.05
N LEU A 5 -55.06 -62.17 -18.07
CA LEU A 5 -54.82 -61.47 -16.81
C LEU A 5 -54.16 -60.13 -17.11
N ASP A 6 -54.82 -59.05 -16.67
CA ASP A 6 -54.29 -57.69 -16.72
C ASP A 6 -53.29 -57.52 -15.57
N LEU A 7 -52.00 -57.67 -15.88
CA LEU A 7 -50.91 -57.48 -14.93
C LEU A 7 -50.56 -56.00 -14.87
N SER A 8 -50.87 -55.35 -13.74
CA SER A 8 -50.46 -53.97 -13.48
C SER A 8 -48.94 -53.82 -13.60
N PRO A 9 -48.43 -52.74 -14.25
CA PRO A 9 -47.01 -52.55 -14.42
C PRO A 9 -46.32 -52.38 -13.06
N VAL A 10 -45.22 -53.11 -12.85
CA VAL A 10 -44.33 -52.95 -11.70
C VAL A 10 -43.82 -51.50 -11.67
N ILE A 11 -44.17 -50.77 -10.61
CA ILE A 11 -43.59 -49.46 -10.32
C ILE A 11 -42.23 -49.73 -9.68
N THR A 12 -41.16 -49.59 -10.45
CA THR A 12 -39.80 -49.56 -9.88
C THR A 12 -39.59 -48.24 -9.16
N PRO A 13 -39.04 -48.21 -7.93
CA PRO A 13 -38.70 -46.95 -7.29
C PRO A 13 -37.68 -46.21 -8.15
N ASP A 14 -37.97 -44.96 -8.49
CA ASP A 14 -37.02 -44.09 -9.18
C ASP A 14 -35.70 -44.05 -8.40
N ALA A 15 -34.58 -44.07 -9.14
CA ALA A 15 -33.24 -43.99 -8.57
C ALA A 15 -33.16 -42.78 -7.62
N PRO A 16 -32.46 -42.88 -6.48
CA PRO A 16 -32.35 -41.78 -5.53
C PRO A 16 -31.78 -40.56 -6.26
N THR A 17 -32.67 -39.61 -6.53
CA THR A 17 -32.33 -38.37 -7.19
C THR A 17 -31.42 -37.65 -6.20
N TRP A 18 -30.13 -37.47 -6.52
CA TRP A 18 -29.14 -36.81 -5.65
C TRP A 18 -29.38 -35.30 -5.49
N TRP A 19 -30.64 -34.89 -5.54
CA TRP A 19 -31.16 -33.55 -5.39
C TRP A 19 -32.10 -33.57 -4.17
N PRO A 20 -32.03 -32.59 -3.26
CA PRO A 20 -31.56 -31.25 -3.47
C PRO A 20 -30.08 -31.16 -3.10
N LEU A 21 -29.32 -30.38 -3.84
CA LEU A 21 -28.05 -29.88 -3.33
C LEU A 21 -28.38 -29.15 -2.02
N ALA A 22 -28.20 -29.84 -0.89
CA ALA A 22 -28.69 -29.39 0.41
C ALA A 22 -28.20 -27.96 0.65
N TRP A 23 -29.02 -27.14 1.33
CA TRP A 23 -28.73 -25.71 1.58
C TRP A 23 -27.31 -25.45 2.15
N GLY A 24 -26.68 -26.45 2.75
CA GLY A 24 -25.27 -26.42 3.17
C GLY A 24 -24.24 -26.18 2.05
N TRP A 25 -24.48 -26.62 0.80
CA TRP A 25 -23.57 -26.33 -0.32
C TRP A 25 -23.58 -24.86 -0.69
N TRP A 26 -24.74 -24.20 -0.58
CA TRP A 26 -24.81 -22.75 -0.75
C TRP A 26 -23.99 -22.03 0.31
N ALA A 27 -24.01 -22.49 1.57
CA ALA A 27 -23.16 -21.94 2.62
C ALA A 27 -21.66 -22.12 2.28
N VAL A 28 -21.25 -23.26 1.74
CA VAL A 28 -19.87 -23.50 1.29
C VAL A 28 -19.49 -22.57 0.14
N ILE A 29 -20.35 -22.44 -0.87
CA ILE A 29 -20.12 -21.54 -2.03
C ILE A 29 -19.98 -20.09 -1.56
N VAL A 30 -20.92 -19.61 -0.73
CA VAL A 30 -20.90 -18.25 -0.18
C VAL A 30 -19.63 -18.03 0.64
N THR A 31 -19.28 -18.97 1.52
CA THR A 31 -18.05 -18.90 2.33
C THR A 31 -16.80 -18.86 1.45
N SER A 32 -16.76 -19.67 0.39
CA SER A 32 -15.65 -19.70 -0.55
C SER A 32 -15.53 -18.39 -1.32
N ILE A 33 -16.65 -17.81 -1.77
CA ILE A 33 -16.66 -16.49 -2.43
C ILE A 33 -16.17 -15.40 -1.47
N ILE A 34 -16.63 -15.40 -0.22
CA ILE A 34 -16.18 -14.45 0.80
C ILE A 34 -14.67 -14.57 1.01
N LEU A 35 -14.15 -15.79 1.19
CA LEU A 35 -12.72 -16.04 1.34
C LEU A 35 -11.91 -15.51 0.16
N ILE A 36 -12.35 -15.82 -1.07
CA ILE A 36 -11.69 -15.34 -2.29
C ILE A 36 -11.70 -13.81 -2.36
N ALA A 37 -12.85 -13.18 -2.06
CA ALA A 37 -12.96 -11.72 -2.03
C ALA A 37 -12.05 -11.09 -0.98
N LEU A 38 -11.95 -11.71 0.19
CA LEU A 38 -11.09 -11.26 1.30
C LEU A 38 -9.61 -11.36 0.92
N VAL A 39 -9.20 -12.50 0.36
CA VAL A 39 -7.84 -12.71 -0.15
C VAL A 39 -7.53 -11.70 -1.27
N PHE A 40 -8.43 -11.54 -2.23
CA PHE A 40 -8.27 -10.59 -3.33
C PHE A 40 -8.14 -9.16 -2.81
N PHE A 41 -8.96 -8.75 -1.84
CA PHE A 41 -8.89 -7.43 -1.23
C PHE A 41 -7.56 -7.21 -0.49
N ILE A 42 -7.09 -8.20 0.27
CA ILE A 42 -5.79 -8.14 0.96
C ILE A 42 -4.65 -8.05 -0.04
N VAL A 43 -4.66 -8.86 -1.09
CA VAL A 43 -3.62 -8.89 -2.14
C VAL A 43 -3.64 -7.58 -2.92
N ARG A 44 -4.81 -7.07 -3.32
CA ARG A 44 -4.94 -5.80 -4.02
C ARG A 44 -4.44 -4.64 -3.16
N ARG A 45 -4.81 -4.60 -1.89
CA ARG A 45 -4.31 -3.59 -0.94
C ARG A 45 -2.80 -3.68 -0.75
N ARG A 46 -2.25 -4.90 -0.67
CA ARG A 46 -0.80 -5.12 -0.55
C ARG A 46 -0.06 -4.70 -1.83
N LYS A 47 -0.60 -5.02 -3.01
CA LYS A 47 -0.03 -4.69 -4.31
C LYS A 47 -0.06 -3.18 -4.55
N ASN A 48 -1.17 -2.51 -4.25
CA ASN A 48 -1.29 -1.06 -4.37
C ASN A 48 -0.31 -0.33 -3.43
N ASN A 49 -0.13 -0.84 -2.21
CA ASN A 49 0.86 -0.29 -1.29
C ASN A 49 2.30 -0.50 -1.80
N GLN A 50 2.63 -1.68 -2.33
CA GLN A 50 3.95 -1.95 -2.91
C GLN A 50 4.24 -1.08 -4.14
N GLN A 51 3.23 -0.81 -4.97
CA GLN A 51 3.34 0.09 -6.12
C GLN A 51 3.69 1.50 -5.69
N ALA A 52 3.06 2.05 -4.64
CA ALA A 52 3.37 3.40 -4.16
C ALA A 52 4.84 3.56 -3.73
N LYS A 53 5.44 2.54 -3.10
CA LYS A 53 6.88 2.56 -2.78
C LYS A 53 7.75 2.46 -4.03
N GLN A 54 7.39 1.57 -4.96
CA GLN A 54 8.15 1.38 -6.21
C GLN A 54 8.10 2.62 -7.10
N GLU A 55 6.93 3.24 -7.23
CA GLU A 55 6.74 4.50 -7.93
C GLU A 55 7.59 5.58 -7.28
N ALA A 56 7.47 5.80 -5.96
CA ALA A 56 8.29 6.79 -5.26
C ALA A 56 9.80 6.56 -5.49
N LEU A 57 10.28 5.32 -5.34
CA LEU A 57 11.69 4.98 -5.60
C LEU A 57 12.10 5.19 -7.06
N SER A 58 11.22 4.90 -8.01
CA SER A 58 11.49 5.13 -9.43
C SER A 58 11.62 6.62 -9.73
N TYR A 59 10.82 7.49 -9.10
CA TYR A 59 10.97 8.94 -9.21
C TYR A 59 12.31 9.43 -8.66
N PHE A 60 12.72 8.95 -7.47
CA PHE A 60 14.03 9.30 -6.92
C PHE A 60 15.17 8.81 -7.81
N THR A 61 15.10 7.57 -8.32
CA THR A 61 16.15 6.98 -9.17
C THR A 61 16.28 7.73 -10.50
N ASN A 62 15.17 8.04 -11.16
CA ASN A 62 15.17 8.69 -12.47
C ASN A 62 15.56 10.18 -12.40
N SER A 63 15.21 10.84 -11.29
CA SER A 63 15.53 12.26 -11.11
C SER A 63 16.91 12.51 -10.52
N GLN A 64 17.49 11.55 -9.78
CA GLN A 64 18.88 11.63 -9.32
C GLN A 64 19.85 11.68 -10.53
N SER A 65 19.54 10.96 -11.61
CA SER A 65 20.31 11.02 -12.87
C SER A 65 20.25 12.37 -13.58
N SER A 66 19.25 13.21 -13.28
CA SER A 66 19.06 14.50 -13.95
C SER A 66 19.52 15.70 -13.12
N ASP A 67 19.97 15.48 -11.88
CA ASP A 67 20.41 16.51 -10.91
C ASP A 67 19.44 17.71 -10.73
N ARG A 68 18.16 17.46 -11.00
CA ARG A 68 17.11 18.49 -11.10
C ARG A 68 16.01 18.33 -10.07
N LEU A 69 16.14 17.34 -9.18
CA LEU A 69 15.10 17.07 -8.20
C LEU A 69 15.17 18.10 -7.08
N SER A 70 14.19 18.99 -7.05
CA SER A 70 14.09 19.99 -5.98
C SER A 70 13.82 19.31 -4.63
N PRO A 71 14.41 19.78 -3.53
CA PRO A 71 14.08 19.29 -2.18
C PRO A 71 12.58 19.37 -1.87
N SER A 72 11.86 20.32 -2.47
CA SER A 72 10.41 20.45 -2.36
C SER A 72 9.64 19.29 -3.02
N GLU A 73 10.08 18.83 -4.19
CA GLU A 73 9.50 17.66 -4.86
C GLU A 73 9.79 16.38 -4.09
N ALA A 74 11.01 16.24 -3.58
CA ALA A 74 11.38 15.11 -2.73
C ALA A 74 10.46 15.01 -1.49
N GLN A 75 10.16 16.13 -0.82
CA GLN A 75 9.21 16.16 0.29
C GLN A 75 7.78 15.81 -0.14
N ARG A 76 7.32 16.27 -1.30
CA ARG A 76 5.99 15.92 -1.84
C ARG A 76 5.87 14.42 -2.10
N ILE A 77 6.86 13.82 -2.75
CA ILE A 77 6.90 12.37 -3.02
C ILE A 77 6.94 11.59 -1.70
N LEU A 78 7.77 12.02 -0.75
CA LEU A 78 7.85 11.42 0.58
C LEU A 78 6.48 11.44 1.29
N ARG A 79 5.77 12.58 1.22
CA ARG A 79 4.45 12.74 1.82
C ARG A 79 3.39 11.88 1.13
N GLN A 80 3.44 11.79 -0.20
CA GLN A 80 2.56 10.90 -0.97
C GLN A 80 2.81 9.42 -0.65
N ALA A 81 4.08 9.04 -0.50
CA ALA A 81 4.46 7.69 -0.08
C ALA A 81 3.96 7.41 1.35
N ALA A 82 4.13 8.34 2.29
CA ALA A 82 3.60 8.19 3.65
C ALA A 82 2.08 8.06 3.68
N LEU A 83 1.34 8.90 2.94
CA LEU A 83 -0.13 8.84 2.85
C LEU A 83 -0.65 7.55 2.22
N SER A 84 0.18 6.84 1.45
CA SER A 84 -0.18 5.55 0.86
C SER A 84 -0.03 4.39 1.85
N TYR A 85 0.81 4.55 2.87
CA TYR A 85 1.12 3.51 3.86
C TYR A 85 0.52 3.74 5.24
N PHE A 86 0.30 5.00 5.61
CA PHE A 86 -0.25 5.42 6.90
C PHE A 86 -1.68 5.97 6.73
N PRO A 87 -2.55 5.83 7.75
CA PRO A 87 -3.90 6.38 7.70
C PRO A 87 -3.85 7.90 7.52
N ARG A 88 -4.66 8.41 6.59
CA ARG A 88 -4.71 9.84 6.24
C ARG A 88 -5.00 10.72 7.46
N GLU A 89 -5.82 10.24 8.40
CA GLU A 89 -6.16 10.95 9.64
C GLU A 89 -4.93 11.30 10.48
N LYS A 90 -3.92 10.41 10.55
CA LYS A 90 -2.71 10.65 11.33
C LYS A 90 -1.67 11.50 10.59
N VAL A 91 -1.67 11.49 9.25
CA VAL A 91 -0.62 12.13 8.44
C VAL A 91 -1.05 13.47 7.83
N ALA A 92 -2.33 13.64 7.49
CA ALA A 92 -2.81 14.84 6.81
C ALA A 92 -2.69 16.10 7.68
N GLY A 93 -2.85 15.96 9.01
CA GLY A 93 -2.71 17.07 9.95
C GLY A 93 -1.28 17.44 10.32
N LEU A 94 -0.28 16.63 9.96
CA LEU A 94 1.12 16.89 10.32
C LEU A 94 1.75 17.91 9.36
N ALA A 95 2.31 18.99 9.89
CA ALA A 95 2.99 20.03 9.14
C ALA A 95 4.27 20.47 9.88
N GLY A 96 5.25 21.00 9.13
CA GLY A 96 6.49 21.55 9.70
C GLY A 96 7.24 20.56 10.59
N ASP A 97 7.48 20.98 11.83
CA ASP A 97 8.17 20.21 12.87
C ASP A 97 7.53 18.84 13.17
N ASP A 98 6.20 18.79 13.27
CA ASP A 98 5.48 17.56 13.59
C ASP A 98 5.60 16.52 12.48
N TRP A 99 5.71 16.98 11.22
CA TRP A 99 6.01 16.12 10.10
C TRP A 99 7.42 15.52 10.19
N LEU A 100 8.44 16.31 10.51
CA LEU A 100 9.82 15.83 10.66
C LEU A 100 9.94 14.84 11.83
N LYS A 101 9.29 15.13 12.97
CA LYS A 101 9.24 14.22 14.12
C LYS A 101 8.56 12.89 13.77
N PHE A 102 7.48 12.93 12.99
CA PHE A 102 6.82 11.72 12.52
C PHE A 102 7.74 10.88 11.61
N LEU A 103 8.48 11.52 10.71
CA LEU A 103 9.46 10.82 9.87
C LEU A 103 10.54 10.15 10.72
N ASP A 104 11.08 10.86 11.71
CA ASP A 104 12.09 10.31 12.61
C ASP A 104 11.55 9.18 13.49
N ALA A 105 10.28 9.22 13.89
CA ALA A 105 9.62 8.13 14.61
C ALA A 105 9.54 6.82 13.79
N GLN A 106 9.56 6.90 12.46
CA GLN A 106 9.61 5.72 11.59
C GLN A 106 11.01 5.14 11.43
N LEU A 107 12.04 5.91 11.78
CA LEU A 107 13.43 5.51 11.70
C LEU A 107 13.92 5.05 13.08
N LYS A 108 14.99 4.26 13.08
CA LYS A 108 15.71 3.92 14.34
C LYS A 108 16.60 5.07 14.82
N LYS A 109 16.94 6.00 13.93
CA LYS A 109 17.82 7.14 14.21
C LYS A 109 17.16 8.40 13.64
N PRO A 110 17.08 9.49 14.41
CA PRO A 110 16.59 10.75 13.89
C PRO A 110 17.57 11.27 12.81
N LEU A 111 17.04 11.60 11.64
CA LEU A 111 17.78 12.13 10.49
C LEU A 111 17.19 13.48 10.03
N PHE A 112 15.89 13.68 10.24
CA PHE A 112 15.15 14.82 9.70
C PHE A 112 15.09 16.01 10.66
N VAL A 113 14.89 15.77 11.95
CA VAL A 113 14.85 16.84 12.96
C VAL A 113 16.21 17.52 13.12
N GLU A 114 17.31 16.75 13.04
CA GLU A 114 18.67 17.30 13.15
C GLU A 114 19.01 18.26 11.98
N LYS A 115 18.46 17.99 10.78
CA LYS A 115 18.71 18.78 9.57
C LYS A 115 17.59 19.78 9.25
N GLN A 116 16.72 20.08 10.20
CA GLN A 116 15.57 20.97 9.98
C GLN A 116 15.98 22.35 9.46
N ALA A 117 17.04 22.94 10.01
CA ALA A 117 17.54 24.24 9.57
C ALA A 117 17.95 24.23 8.09
N HIS A 118 18.61 23.16 7.65
CA HIS A 118 18.99 22.98 6.25
C HIS A 118 17.77 22.80 5.33
N TRP A 119 16.73 22.10 5.80
CA TRP A 119 15.48 21.98 5.07
C TRP A 119 14.78 23.32 4.87
N GLN A 120 14.62 24.11 5.94
CA GLN A 120 14.02 25.44 5.86
C GLN A 120 14.81 26.31 4.88
N GLN A 121 16.13 26.35 5.03
CA GLN A 121 16.97 27.16 4.16
C GLN A 121 16.88 26.72 2.69
N SER A 122 16.88 25.41 2.41
CA SER A 122 16.74 24.88 1.05
C SER A 122 15.39 25.20 0.39
N LEU A 123 14.33 25.42 1.16
CA LEU A 123 12.99 25.75 0.66
C LEU A 123 12.84 27.24 0.29
N TYR A 124 13.65 28.11 0.88
CA TYR A 124 13.66 29.55 0.61
C TYR A 124 14.77 29.99 -0.35
N GLN A 125 15.70 29.09 -0.71
CA GLN A 125 16.80 29.40 -1.61
C GLN A 125 16.37 29.36 -3.08
N ASP A 126 16.78 30.36 -3.86
CA ASP A 126 16.53 30.38 -5.30
C ASP A 126 17.51 29.44 -6.03
N PRO A 127 17.03 28.50 -6.86
CA PRO A 127 17.86 27.51 -7.55
C PRO A 127 18.88 28.14 -8.52
N THR A 128 18.68 29.40 -8.92
CA THR A 128 19.59 30.10 -9.85
C THR A 128 20.81 30.73 -9.17
N SER A 129 20.81 30.82 -7.84
CA SER A 129 21.86 31.48 -7.04
C SER A 129 22.68 30.54 -6.16
N MET A 130 22.60 29.24 -6.41
CA MET A 130 23.21 28.24 -5.53
C MET A 130 24.71 28.01 -5.82
N ASN A 131 25.50 28.01 -4.76
CA ASN A 131 26.89 27.58 -4.79
C ASN A 131 26.99 26.05 -4.84
N GLU A 132 28.13 25.51 -5.29
CA GLU A 132 28.39 24.05 -5.34
C GLU A 132 28.15 23.35 -4.00
N GLU A 133 28.52 23.99 -2.89
CA GLU A 133 28.29 23.46 -1.54
C GLU A 133 26.79 23.35 -1.21
N GLN A 134 25.97 24.30 -1.66
CA GLN A 134 24.52 24.27 -1.46
C GLN A 134 23.85 23.22 -2.34
N HIS A 135 24.36 23.01 -3.56
CA HIS A 135 23.94 21.90 -4.42
C HIS A 135 24.17 20.55 -3.73
N LYS A 136 25.34 20.33 -3.14
CA LYS A 136 25.63 19.10 -2.37
C LYS A 136 24.68 18.91 -1.19
N VAL A 137 24.38 19.98 -0.44
CA VAL A 137 23.42 19.91 0.68
C VAL A 137 22.03 19.53 0.18
N GLN A 138 21.54 20.12 -0.91
CA GLN A 138 20.24 19.74 -1.47
C GLN A 138 20.20 18.28 -1.93
N GLN A 139 21.25 17.81 -2.61
CA GLN A 139 21.37 16.39 -3.01
C GLN A 139 21.36 15.45 -1.80
N GLN A 140 22.04 15.83 -0.70
CA GLN A 140 22.01 15.05 0.54
C GLN A 140 20.60 14.97 1.13
N LEU A 141 19.85 16.08 1.14
CA LEU A 141 18.46 16.11 1.63
C LEU A 141 17.54 15.20 0.80
N VAL A 142 17.72 15.19 -0.53
CA VAL A 142 17.01 14.27 -1.44
C VAL A 142 17.37 12.81 -1.14
N THR A 143 18.65 12.53 -0.91
CA THR A 143 19.15 11.18 -0.56
C THR A 143 18.61 10.70 0.79
N ASP A 144 18.45 11.61 1.76
CA ASP A 144 17.84 11.30 3.06
C ASP A 144 16.35 10.91 2.89
N CYS A 145 15.61 11.60 2.02
CA CYS A 145 14.24 11.22 1.66
C CYS A 145 14.17 9.82 1.03
N GLU A 146 15.05 9.52 0.08
CA GLU A 146 15.12 8.19 -0.54
C GLU A 146 15.43 7.10 0.51
N THR A 147 16.41 7.38 1.38
CA THR A 147 16.80 6.48 2.47
C THR A 147 15.64 6.19 3.41
N TRP A 148 14.85 7.22 3.72
CA TRP A 148 13.64 7.06 4.51
C TRP A 148 12.64 6.14 3.82
N ILE A 149 12.33 6.35 2.54
CA ILE A 149 11.38 5.51 1.78
C ILE A 149 11.85 4.06 1.73
N ARG A 150 13.17 3.83 1.60
CA ARG A 150 13.74 2.48 1.62
C ARG A 150 13.61 1.81 2.99
N LYS A 151 13.87 2.54 4.09
CA LYS A 151 13.97 1.99 5.47
C LYS A 151 12.66 2.01 6.26
N ALA A 152 11.87 3.07 6.14
CA ALA A 152 10.61 3.26 6.88
C ALA A 152 9.46 2.44 6.29
N LEU A 153 9.52 2.12 4.99
CA LEU A 153 8.49 1.35 4.29
C LEU A 153 9.03 -0.04 3.89
N PRO A 154 8.24 -1.12 4.03
CA PRO A 154 6.90 -1.19 4.58
C PRO A 154 6.90 -1.12 6.12
N PRO A 155 5.96 -0.39 6.75
CA PRO A 155 5.86 -0.35 8.19
C PRO A 155 5.61 -1.77 8.73
N LYS A 156 6.40 -2.18 9.71
CA LYS A 156 6.25 -3.49 10.36
C LYS A 156 4.86 -3.53 11.01
N ARG A 157 3.97 -4.42 10.54
CA ARG A 157 2.63 -4.62 11.13
C ARG A 157 2.79 -4.86 12.64
N GLY A 158 2.19 -3.99 13.47
CA GLY A 158 2.16 -4.15 14.93
C GLY A 158 2.71 -2.99 15.77
N ARG A 159 2.97 -1.79 15.21
CA ARG A 159 3.47 -0.63 15.98
C ARG A 159 2.50 0.55 16.11
N TYR A 160 1.22 0.34 15.78
CA TYR A 160 0.19 1.39 15.76
C TYR A 160 -1.09 0.98 16.49
N GLU A 161 -0.92 0.26 17.59
CA GLU A 161 -1.93 0.24 18.65
C GLU A 161 -1.67 1.45 19.55
#